data_AF-A0A483APD7-F1
#
_entry.id   AF-A0A483APD7-F1
#
_cell.length_a   1.000
_cell.length_b   1.000
_cell.length_c   1.000
_cell.angle_alpha   90.00
_cell.angle_beta   90.00
_cell.angle_gamma   90.00
#
_symmetry.space_group_name_H-M   'P 1'
#
loop_
_entity.id
_entity.type
_entity.pdbx_description
1 polymer ?
#
loop_
_entity_poly.entity_id
_entity_poly.type
_entity_poly.pdbx_seq_one_letter_code
_entity_poly.pdbx_strand_id
1 'polypeptide(L)' 'MLAYIGLGSNLNNPKQQIKDALIALNSVQDVKVVALSSLYQSKPIDGSKQPDYINAVCEVDTHLSALELLYVCQDIETK' A
#
# COMPACT_ATOMS: atom_id res chain seq x y z
N MET A 1 -3.24 -16.71 4.89
CA MET A 1 -3.54 -16.61 3.44
C MET A 1 -2.59 -15.57 2.89
N LEU A 2 -1.91 -15.87 1.79
CA LEU A 2 -1.05 -14.88 1.15
C LEU A 2 -1.87 -13.97 0.24
N ALA A 3 -1.68 -12.66 0.41
CA ALA A 3 -2.21 -11.64 -0.48
C ALA A 3 -1.09 -10.67 -0.89
N TYR A 4 -1.25 -10.07 -2.08
CA TYR A 4 -0.34 -9.08 -2.62
C TYR A 4 -1.09 -7.78 -2.85
N ILE A 5 -0.62 -6.70 -2.24
CA ILE A 5 -1.30 -5.40 -2.25
C ILE A 5 -0.41 -4.40 -3.01
N GLY A 6 -1.01 -3.74 -4.01
CA GLY A 6 -0.39 -2.61 -4.69
C GLY A 6 -0.48 -1.35 -3.83
N LEU A 7 0.63 -0.66 -3.67
CA LEU A 7 0.73 0.60 -2.93
C LEU A 7 1.16 1.70 -3.91
N GLY A 8 0.50 2.86 -3.87
CA GLY A 8 0.81 3.97 -4.77
C GLY A 8 0.54 5.33 -4.12
N SER A 9 1.48 6.25 -4.24
CA SER A 9 1.30 7.65 -3.82
C SER A 9 2.09 8.59 -4.72
N ASN A 10 1.54 9.76 -5.03
CA ASN A 10 2.19 10.81 -5.82
C ASN A 10 2.16 12.19 -5.15
N LEU A 11 1.56 12.33 -3.97
CA LEU A 11 1.43 13.62 -3.27
C LEU A 11 2.04 13.52 -1.87
N ASN A 12 2.32 14.69 -1.26
CA ASN A 12 2.61 14.82 0.17
C ASN A 12 3.63 13.80 0.72
N ASN A 13 4.81 13.76 0.10
CA ASN A 13 5.91 12.84 0.44
C ASN A 13 5.57 11.36 0.20
N PRO A 14 5.51 10.93 -1.08
CA PRO A 14 4.96 9.62 -1.44
C PRO A 14 5.74 8.44 -0.86
N LYS A 15 7.07 8.56 -0.70
CA LYS A 15 7.86 7.51 -0.04
C LYS A 15 7.50 7.33 1.42
N GLN A 16 7.15 8.41 2.12
CA GLN A 16 6.74 8.34 3.52
C GLN A 16 5.34 7.74 3.64
N GLN A 17 4.40 8.12 2.79
CA GLN A 17 3.06 7.51 2.76
C GLN A 17 3.11 5.99 2.56
N ILE A 18 3.97 5.49 1.65
CA ILE A 18 4.16 4.05 1.47
C ILE A 18 4.67 3.38 2.76
N LYS A 19 5.61 4.02 3.47
CA LYS A 19 6.12 3.50 4.75
C LYS A 19 5.05 3.50 5.83
N ASP A 20 4.28 4.58 5.93
CA ASP A 20 3.22 4.72 6.93
C ASP A 20 2.11 3.68 6.69
N ALA A 21 1.74 3.44 5.43
CA ALA A 21 0.80 2.39 5.06
C ALA A 21 1.28 0.99 5.47
N LEU A 22 2.58 0.68 5.31
CA LEU A 22 3.15 -0.60 5.75
C LEU A 22 3.14 -0.75 7.28
N ILE A 23 3.47 0.32 8.01
CA ILE A 23 3.40 0.34 9.47
C ILE A 23 1.95 0.13 9.92
N ALA A 24 1.00 0.82 9.28
CA ALA A 24 -0.42 0.69 9.58
C ALA A 24 -0.93 -0.72 9.30
N LEU A 25 -0.63 -1.30 8.13
CA LEU A 25 -0.97 -2.69 7.79
C LEU A 25 -0.44 -3.68 8.84
N ASN A 26 0.83 -3.53 9.22
CA ASN A 26 1.46 -4.43 10.20
C ASN A 26 1.00 -4.20 11.65
N SER A 27 0.22 -3.15 11.91
CA SER A 27 -0.42 -2.87 13.20
C SER A 27 -1.81 -3.48 13.34
N VAL A 28 -2.39 -3.94 12.24
CA VAL A 28 -3.71 -4.57 12.21
C VAL A 28 -3.59 -6.01 12.70
N GLN A 29 -4.48 -6.40 13.62
CA GLN A 29 -4.56 -7.78 14.08
C GLN A 29 -4.80 -8.72 12.90
N ASP A 30 -4.15 -9.89 12.92
CA ASP A 30 -4.25 -10.90 11.87
C ASP A 30 -3.70 -10.48 10.50
N VAL A 31 -2.92 -9.39 10.42
CA VAL A 31 -2.16 -9.00 9.22
C VAL A 31 -0.67 -8.95 9.57
N LYS A 32 0.15 -9.65 8.77
CA LYS A 32 1.60 -9.58 8.85
C LYS A 32 2.18 -9.21 7.50
N VAL A 33 2.91 -8.10 7.44
CA VAL A 33 3.71 -7.76 6.25
C VAL A 33 4.93 -8.67 6.21
N VAL A 34 5.06 -9.46 5.13
CA VAL A 34 6.11 -10.47 4.96
C VAL A 34 7.27 -9.88 4.17
N ALA A 35 6.97 -9.19 3.07
CA ALA A 35 7.96 -8.63 2.17
C ALA A 35 7.45 -7.36 1.49
N LEU A 36 8.40 -6.54 1.03
CA LEU A 36 8.16 -5.34 0.23
C LEU A 36 9.05 -5.40 -1.00
N SER A 37 8.50 -5.06 -2.17
CA SER A 37 9.30 -4.85 -3.37
C SER A 37 10.24 -3.65 -3.23
N SER A 38 11.08 -3.41 -4.23
CA SER A 38 11.69 -2.08 -4.37
C SER A 38 10.62 -1.02 -4.58
N LEU A 39 10.94 0.24 -4.25
CA LEU A 39 10.12 1.39 -4.61
C LEU A 39 10.42 1.78 -6.06
N TYR A 40 9.37 1.91 -6.87
CA TYR A 40 9.49 2.31 -8.28
C TYR A 40 8.86 3.69 -8.49
N GLN A 41 9.54 4.55 -9.23
CA GLN A 41 8.96 5.82 -9.69
C GLN A 41 8.38 5.63 -11.10
N SER A 42 7.14 6.03 -11.33
CA SER A 42 6.50 5.95 -12.65
C SER A 42 5.60 7.14 -12.96
N LYS A 43 5.38 7.40 -14.25
CA LYS A 43 4.46 8.44 -14.73
C LYS A 43 2.99 8.08 -14.44
N PRO A 44 2.11 9.07 -14.25
CA PRO A 44 0.66 8.85 -14.27
C PRO A 44 0.23 8.20 -15.59
N ILE A 45 -0.65 7.20 -15.53
CA ILE A 45 -1.06 6.44 -16.72
C ILE A 45 -2.00 7.23 -17.64
N ASP A 46 -2.73 8.19 -17.07
CA ASP A 46 -3.68 9.05 -17.77
C ASP A 46 -3.00 10.19 -18.55
N GLY A 47 -1.66 10.28 -18.48
CA GLY A 47 -0.89 11.35 -19.13
C GLY A 47 -1.12 12.73 -18.51
N SER A 48 -1.72 12.80 -17.31
CA SER A 48 -1.90 14.06 -16.60
C SER A 48 -0.55 14.68 -16.21
N LYS A 49 -0.56 16.00 -15.96
CA LYS A 49 0.62 16.73 -15.44
C LYS A 49 0.81 16.56 -13.93
N GLN A 50 0.22 15.53 -13.34
CA GLN A 50 0.41 15.22 -11.93
C GLN A 50 1.86 14.78 -11.65
N PRO A 51 2.33 14.89 -10.40
CA PRO A 51 3.63 14.36 -10.04
C PRO A 51 3.73 12.85 -10.31
N ASP A 52 4.96 12.38 -10.49
CA ASP A 52 5.25 10.95 -10.62
C ASP A 52 4.82 10.19 -9.35
N TYR A 53 4.31 8.98 -9.56
CA TYR A 53 3.97 8.07 -8.46
C TYR A 53 5.22 7.36 -7.94
N ILE A 54 5.25 7.12 -6.64
CA ILE A 54 6.01 6.03 -6.04
C ILE A 54 5.06 4.85 -5.86
N ASN A 55 5.42 3.74 -6.48
CA ASN A 55 4.68 2.49 -6.44
C ASN A 55 5.51 1.37 -5.80
N ALA A 56 4.82 0.46 -5.11
CA ALA A 56 5.40 -0.76 -4.56
C ALA A 56 4.34 -1.86 -4.48
N VAL A 57 4.78 -3.10 -4.25
CA VAL A 57 3.90 -4.21 -3.89
C VAL A 57 4.37 -4.77 -2.56
N CYS A 58 3.46 -5.00 -1.62
CA CYS A 58 3.75 -5.75 -0.41
C CYS A 58 3.08 -7.13 -0.42
N GLU A 59 3.79 -8.10 0.14
CA GLU A 59 3.26 -9.42 0.45
C GLU A 59 2.77 -9.40 1.90
N VAL A 60 1.54 -9.85 2.12
CA VAL A 60 0.98 -10.00 3.46
C VAL A 60 0.51 -11.44 3.67
N ASP A 61 0.78 -11.97 4.86
CA ASP A 61 0.12 -13.17 5.36
C ASP A 61 -0.96 -12.74 6.35
N THR A 62 -2.19 -13.15 6.09
CA THR A 62 -3.34 -12.72 6.88
C THR A 62 -4.38 -13.82 7.07
N HIS A 63 -5.12 -13.76 8.17
CA HIS A 63 -6.30 -14.59 8.40
C HIS A 63 -7.61 -13.90 8.02
N LEU A 64 -7.55 -12.63 7.59
CA LEU A 64 -8.71 -11.88 7.12
C LEU A 64 -9.24 -12.45 5.79
N SER A 65 -10.55 -12.38 5.62
CA SER A 65 -11.18 -12.54 4.31
C SER A 65 -10.82 -11.38 3.37
N ALA A 66 -11.04 -11.56 2.08
CA ALA A 66 -10.74 -10.52 1.08
C ALA A 66 -11.50 -9.20 1.34
N LEU A 67 -12.75 -9.26 1.82
CA LEU A 67 -13.54 -8.07 2.13
C LEU A 67 -13.03 -7.36 3.39
N GLU A 68 -12.66 -8.11 4.43
CA GLU A 68 -12.06 -7.53 5.64
C GLU A 68 -10.72 -6.84 5.33
N LEU A 69 -9.89 -7.48 4.49
CA LEU A 69 -8.63 -6.88 4.04
C LEU A 69 -8.86 -5.59 3.22
N LEU A 70 -9.88 -5.56 2.37
CA LEU A 70 -10.27 -4.34 1.65
C LEU A 70 -10.66 -3.21 2.60
N TYR A 71 -11.47 -3.48 3.61
CA TYR A 71 -11.86 -2.47 4.60
C TYR A 71 -10.65 -1.94 5.39
N VAL A 72 -9.71 -2.82 5.75
CA VAL A 72 -8.45 -2.41 6.36
C VAL A 72 -7.67 -1.45 5.45
N CYS A 73 -7.56 -1.74 4.16
CA CYS A 73 -6.89 -0.84 3.21
C CYS A 73 -7.57 0.53 3.14
N GLN A 74 -8.90 0.57 3.02
CA GLN A 74 -9.67 1.81 2.96
C GLN A 74 -9.58 2.64 4.25
N ASP A 75 -9.58 1.98 5.41
CA ASP A 75 -9.39 2.62 6.72
C ASP A 75 -7.98 3.22 6.88
N ILE A 76 -6.97 2.67 6.18
CA ILE A 76 -5.61 3.22 6.17
C ILE A 76 -5.54 4.43 5.22
N GLU A 77 -6.20 4.39 4.07
CA GLU A 77 -6.20 5.49 3.08
C GLU A 77 -6.93 6.76 3.56
N THR A 78 -7.83 6.63 4.53
CA THR A 78 -8.67 7.72 5.03
C THR A 78 -8.14 8.39 6.31
N LYS A 79 -6.98 7.93 6.82
CA LYS A 79 -6.28 8.53 7.96
C LYS A 79 -5.34 9.64 7.51
#